data_AF-A0A958N8W9-F1
#
_entry.id   AF-A0A958N8W9-F1
#
_cell.length_a   1.000
_cell.length_b   1.000
_cell.length_c   1.000
_cell.angle_alpha   90.00
_cell.angle_beta   90.00
_cell.angle_gamma   90.00
#
_symmetry.space_group_name_H-M   'P 1'
#
loop_
_entity.id
_entity.type
_entity.pdbx_description
1 polymer ?
#
loop_
_entity_poly.entity_id
_entity_poly.type
_entity_poly.pdbx_seq_one_letter_code
_entity_poly.pdbx_strand_id
1 'polypeptide(L)'
;MKFKISEKVYCAFCGTQKNVYRHRHLTVFNFFETLVLSLVLMYILWESLDFRFLMIWVGTLIVAEVLMQLRWRLSLRCKKCGFDPVVYRRSPGLAAENVKRHLESARNSTQILESAEILKSIPYRTKDGKVVRRNDESRYFELPPP
;
A
#
# COMPACT_ATOMS: atom_id res chain seq x y z
N MET A 1 5.04 17.56 -18.03
CA MET A 1 4.60 16.15 -17.89
C MET A 1 4.04 15.96 -16.48
N LYS A 2 2.75 15.68 -16.30
CA LYS A 2 2.17 15.40 -14.97
C LYS A 2 2.34 13.92 -14.67
N PHE A 3 3.30 13.55 -13.81
CA PHE A 3 3.46 12.17 -13.36
C PHE A 3 2.31 11.84 -12.40
N LYS A 4 1.45 10.90 -12.78
CA LYS A 4 0.35 10.45 -11.91
C LYS A 4 0.94 9.50 -10.87
N ILE A 5 1.24 10.05 -9.69
CA ILE A 5 1.94 9.35 -8.60
C ILE A 5 1.12 8.18 -8.03
N SER A 6 -0.21 8.24 -8.13
CA SER A 6 -1.10 7.23 -7.57
C SER A 6 -2.25 6.84 -8.51
N GLU A 7 -2.58 5.55 -8.48
CA GLU A 7 -3.70 4.96 -9.23
C GLU A 7 -4.77 4.43 -8.28
N LYS A 8 -6.02 4.54 -8.73
CA LYS A 8 -7.19 4.01 -8.05
C LYS A 8 -7.29 2.52 -8.35
N VAL A 9 -7.10 1.68 -7.33
CA VAL A 9 -7.15 0.21 -7.42
C VAL A 9 -8.16 -0.31 -6.41
N TYR A 10 -8.83 -1.41 -6.74
CA TYR A 10 -9.78 -2.08 -5.84
C TYR A 10 -9.10 -3.22 -5.08
N CYS A 11 -9.48 -3.42 -3.83
CA CYS A 11 -9.06 -4.60 -3.07
C CYS A 11 -9.72 -5.86 -3.64
N ALA A 12 -8.94 -6.90 -3.93
CA ALA A 12 -9.46 -8.18 -4.44
C ALA A 12 -10.44 -8.86 -3.46
N PHE A 13 -10.24 -8.67 -2.15
CA PHE A 13 -11.07 -9.29 -1.13
C PHE A 13 -12.35 -8.49 -0.85
N CYS A 14 -12.23 -7.29 -0.31
CA CYS A 14 -13.38 -6.48 0.12
C CYS A 14 -13.94 -5.54 -0.97
N GLY A 15 -13.31 -5.43 -2.13
CA GLY A 15 -13.75 -4.53 -3.20
C GLY A 15 -13.61 -3.03 -2.89
N THR A 16 -13.01 -2.66 -1.75
CA THR A 16 -12.85 -1.25 -1.39
C THR A 16 -11.82 -0.56 -2.28
N GLN A 17 -12.15 0.65 -2.73
CA GLN A 17 -11.28 1.48 -3.54
C GLN A 17 -10.15 2.08 -2.70
N LYS A 18 -8.92 2.05 -3.22
CA LYS A 18 -7.76 2.69 -2.59
C LYS A 18 -6.83 3.30 -3.64
N ASN A 19 -6.05 4.26 -3.18
CA ASN A 19 -4.99 4.88 -3.97
C ASN A 19 -3.68 4.17 -3.66
N VAL A 20 -3.08 3.56 -4.67
CA VAL A 20 -1.80 2.83 -4.56
C VAL A 20 -0.72 3.64 -5.28
N TYR A 21 0.50 3.67 -4.72
CA TYR A 21 1.64 4.26 -5.42
C TYR A 21 2.09 3.32 -6.53
N ARG A 22 2.23 3.83 -7.77
CA ARG A 22 2.63 3.00 -8.92
C ARG A 22 4.14 2.76 -8.93
N HIS A 23 4.92 3.78 -8.58
CA HIS A 23 6.37 3.78 -8.71
C HIS A 23 7.03 3.11 -7.50
N ARG A 24 7.87 2.11 -7.80
CA ARG A 24 8.68 1.39 -6.81
C ARG A 24 10.11 1.95 -6.68
N HIS A 25 10.57 2.67 -7.70
CA HIS A 25 11.95 3.12 -7.84
C HIS A 25 12.05 4.65 -7.73
N LEU A 26 13.23 5.13 -7.32
CA LEU A 26 13.58 6.55 -7.38
C LEU A 26 13.44 7.11 -8.80
N THR A 27 12.76 8.25 -8.90
CA THR A 27 12.69 9.04 -10.15
C THR A 27 13.90 9.98 -10.19
N VAL A 28 14.31 10.41 -11.39
CA VAL A 28 15.41 11.38 -11.58
C VAL A 28 15.23 12.64 -10.73
N PHE A 29 13.99 13.10 -10.52
CA PHE A 29 13.71 14.23 -9.62
C PHE A 29 14.14 13.96 -8.18
N ASN A 30 13.83 12.78 -7.63
CA ASN A 30 14.23 12.42 -6.27
C ASN A 30 15.76 12.34 -6.14
N PHE A 31 16.46 11.98 -7.21
CA PHE A 31 17.92 11.96 -7.24
C PHE A 31 18.52 13.36 -7.16
N PHE A 32 17.91 14.35 -7.82
CA PHE A 32 18.30 15.76 -7.65
C PHE A 32 17.96 16.27 -6.25
N GLU A 33 16.81 15.89 -5.69
CA GLU A 33 16.44 16.26 -4.32
C GLU A 33 17.43 15.70 -3.29
N THR A 34 17.86 14.43 -3.41
CA THR A 34 18.87 13.86 -2.51
C THR A 34 20.24 14.51 -2.70
N LEU A 35 20.59 14.90 -3.92
CA LEU A 35 21.82 15.65 -4.20
C LEU A 35 21.81 17.00 -3.46
N VAL A 36 20.77 17.81 -3.65
CA VAL A 36 20.63 19.10 -2.98
C VAL A 36 20.59 18.93 -1.45
N LEU A 37 19.84 17.95 -0.96
CA LEU A 37 19.77 17.64 0.47
C LEU A 37 21.15 17.29 1.04
N SER A 38 21.94 16.48 0.33
CA SER A 38 23.27 16.09 0.77
C SER A 38 24.27 17.26 0.82
N LEU A 39 24.17 18.19 -0.13
CA LEU A 39 24.98 19.41 -0.14
C LEU A 39 24.62 20.33 1.03
N VAL A 40 23.32 20.51 1.29
CA VAL A 40 22.84 21.28 2.44
C VAL A 40 23.30 20.65 3.75
N LEU A 41 23.21 19.32 3.87
CA LEU A 41 23.64 18.60 5.07
C LEU A 41 25.16 18.72 5.29
N MET A 42 25.95 18.66 4.22
CA MET A 42 27.40 18.87 4.28
C MET A 42 27.75 20.29 4.74
N TYR A 43 27.06 21.29 4.18
CA TYR A 43 27.28 22.70 4.54
C TYR A 43 26.96 22.97 6.01
N ILE A 44 25.88 22.40 6.54
CA ILE A 44 25.48 22.56 7.94
C ILE A 44 26.47 21.89 8.92
N LEU A 45 27.02 20.74 8.56
CA LEU A 45 27.86 19.95 9.47
C LEU A 45 29.34 20.34 9.45
N TRP A 46 29.87 20.74 8.28
CA TRP A 46 31.30 20.96 8.10
C TRP A 46 31.66 22.35 7.59
N GLU A 47 30.71 23.16 7.12
CA GLU A 47 30.93 24.49 6.52
C GLU A 47 31.93 24.50 5.34
N SER A 48 32.35 23.32 4.85
CA SER A 48 33.29 23.13 3.75
C SER A 48 32.76 22.09 2.75
N LEU A 49 33.04 22.29 1.47
CA LEU A 49 32.69 21.36 0.40
C LEU A 49 33.85 20.42 0.08
N ASP A 50 33.91 19.33 0.84
CA ASP A 50 34.86 18.24 0.62
C ASP A 50 34.24 17.04 -0.12
N PHE A 51 35.09 16.16 -0.64
CA PHE A 51 34.69 14.89 -1.29
C PHE A 51 33.84 13.97 -0.39
N ARG A 52 33.83 14.22 0.93
CA ARG A 52 32.99 13.55 1.93
C ARG A 52 31.49 13.67 1.62
N PHE A 53 31.07 14.71 0.89
CA PHE A 53 29.68 14.86 0.47
C PHE A 53 29.19 13.65 -0.35
N LEU A 54 30.06 13.01 -1.13
CA LEU A 54 29.69 11.85 -1.95
C LEU A 54 29.26 10.66 -1.08
N MET A 55 29.93 10.43 0.05
CA MET A 55 29.56 9.35 0.98
C MET A 55 28.20 9.65 1.63
N ILE A 56 27.97 10.90 2.02
CA ILE A 56 26.69 11.35 2.59
C ILE A 56 25.59 11.18 1.53
N TRP A 57 25.85 11.62 0.30
CA TRP A 57 24.90 11.55 -0.79
C TRP A 57 24.51 10.12 -1.14
N VAL A 58 25.48 9.21 -1.28
CA VAL A 58 25.21 7.78 -1.49
C VAL A 58 24.40 7.20 -0.33
N GLY A 59 24.74 7.55 0.91
CA GLY A 59 23.95 7.16 2.08
C GLY A 59 22.50 7.64 2.01
N THR A 60 22.27 8.91 1.67
CA THR A 60 20.91 9.47 1.51
C THR A 60 20.14 8.83 0.36
N LEU A 61 20.81 8.45 -0.74
CA LEU A 61 20.19 7.73 -1.85
C LEU A 61 19.69 6.35 -1.44
N ILE A 62 20.50 5.59 -0.69
CA ILE A 62 20.10 4.28 -0.17
C ILE A 62 18.87 4.42 0.74
N VAL A 63 18.91 5.38 1.67
CA VAL A 63 17.79 5.66 2.56
C VAL A 63 16.53 6.03 1.77
N ALA A 64 16.66 6.90 0.77
CA ALA A 64 15.53 7.31 -0.07
C ALA A 64 14.91 6.13 -0.82
N GLU A 65 15.71 5.23 -1.39
CA GLU A 65 15.21 4.03 -2.08
C GLU A 65 14.46 3.11 -1.11
N VAL A 66 15.00 2.87 0.09
CA VAL A 66 14.36 2.05 1.13
C VAL A 66 13.02 2.65 1.56
N LEU A 67 12.96 3.96 1.81
CA LEU A 67 11.72 4.65 2.19
C LEU A 67 10.68 4.57 1.07
N MET A 68 11.09 4.69 -0.19
CA MET A 68 10.18 4.59 -1.33
C MET A 68 9.59 3.18 -1.45
N GLN A 69 10.42 2.15 -1.30
CA GLN A 69 9.97 0.75 -1.31
C GLN A 69 9.04 0.45 -0.12
N LEU A 70 9.33 0.97 1.07
CA LEU A 70 8.49 0.80 2.25
C LEU A 70 7.14 1.48 2.07
N ARG A 71 7.12 2.73 1.60
CA ARG A 71 5.90 3.49 1.33
C ARG A 71 5.03 2.82 0.27
N TRP A 72 5.64 2.32 -0.80
CA TRP A 72 4.95 1.52 -1.81
C TRP A 72 4.28 0.29 -1.17
N ARG A 73 5.03 -0.47 -0.37
CA ARG A 73 4.51 -1.68 0.28
C ARG A 73 3.38 -1.39 1.27
N LEU A 74 3.48 -0.33 2.05
CA LEU A 74 2.41 0.09 2.97
C LEU A 74 1.13 0.48 2.22
N SER A 75 1.25 1.06 1.01
CA SER A 75 0.09 1.39 0.18
C SER A 75 -0.63 0.18 -0.43
N LEU A 76 0.07 -0.95 -0.55
CA LEU A 76 -0.50 -2.19 -1.08
C LEU A 76 -1.37 -2.94 -0.09
N ARG A 77 -1.21 -2.74 1.22
CA ARG A 77 -2.07 -3.39 2.22
C ARG A 77 -3.43 -2.69 2.28
N CYS A 78 -4.51 -3.47 2.34
CA CYS A 78 -5.85 -2.90 2.54
C CYS A 78 -6.06 -2.52 4.01
N LYS A 79 -6.31 -1.24 4.32
CA LYS A 79 -6.59 -0.78 5.68
C LYS A 79 -7.89 -1.34 6.27
N LYS A 80 -8.84 -1.69 5.40
CA LYS A 80 -10.19 -2.14 5.78
C LYS A 80 -10.28 -3.61 6.21
N CYS A 81 -9.63 -4.51 5.47
CA CYS A 81 -9.71 -5.96 5.68
C CYS A 81 -8.36 -6.60 6.00
N GLY A 82 -7.27 -5.83 6.01
CA GLY A 82 -5.92 -6.36 6.22
C GLY A 82 -5.32 -7.15 5.06
N PHE A 83 -6.05 -7.32 3.94
CA PHE A 83 -5.56 -8.08 2.79
C PHE A 83 -4.28 -7.49 2.19
N ASP A 84 -3.26 -8.34 2.03
CA ASP A 84 -1.97 -8.01 1.43
C ASP A 84 -1.76 -8.83 0.14
N PRO A 85 -1.81 -8.19 -1.05
CA PRO A 85 -1.67 -8.89 -2.33
C PRO A 85 -0.27 -9.49 -2.53
N VAL A 86 0.77 -8.93 -1.90
CA VAL A 86 2.14 -9.44 -2.01
C VAL A 86 2.27 -10.75 -1.26
N VAL A 87 1.66 -10.85 -0.08
CA VAL A 87 1.60 -12.10 0.69
C VAL A 87 0.72 -13.12 -0.03
N TYR A 88 -0.44 -12.70 -0.53
CA TYR A 88 -1.34 -13.60 -1.26
C TYR A 88 -0.67 -14.28 -2.46
N ARG A 89 0.13 -13.53 -3.24
CA ARG A 89 0.87 -14.09 -4.38
C ARG A 89 1.94 -15.11 -3.97
N ARG A 90 2.51 -15.01 -2.76
CA ARG A 90 3.52 -15.94 -2.24
C ARG A 90 2.90 -17.14 -1.53
N SER A 91 1.89 -16.89 -0.71
CA SER A 91 1.25 -17.88 0.16
C SER A 91 -0.20 -17.47 0.44
N PRO A 92 -1.17 -18.02 -0.31
CA PRO A 92 -2.57 -17.64 -0.16
C PRO A 92 -3.12 -18.00 1.25
N GLY A 93 -2.65 -19.10 1.85
CA GLY A 93 -3.03 -19.50 3.21
C GLY A 93 -2.66 -18.46 4.28
N LEU A 94 -1.43 -17.93 4.24
CA LEU A 94 -0.99 -16.88 5.17
C LEU A 94 -1.75 -15.56 4.94
N ALA A 95 -2.10 -15.24 3.70
CA ALA A 95 -2.94 -14.07 3.43
C ALA A 95 -4.34 -14.22 4.03
N ALA A 96 -4.95 -15.40 3.92
CA ALA A 96 -6.24 -15.70 4.54
C ALA A 96 -6.17 -15.62 6.07
N GLU A 97 -5.11 -16.16 6.67
CA GLU A 97 -4.90 -16.09 8.13
C GLU A 97 -4.74 -14.64 8.60
N ASN A 98 -3.98 -13.82 7.88
CA ASN A 98 -3.80 -12.40 8.21
C ASN A 98 -5.13 -11.63 8.17
N VAL A 99 -5.97 -11.89 7.15
CA VAL A 99 -7.31 -11.27 7.05
C VAL A 99 -8.19 -11.74 8.22
N LYS A 100 -8.19 -13.04 8.52
CA LYS A 100 -8.95 -13.61 9.65
C LYS A 100 -8.55 -12.96 10.96
N ARG A 101 -7.24 -12.91 11.25
CA ARG A 101 -6.69 -12.27 12.46
C ARG A 101 -7.05 -10.79 12.55
N HIS A 102 -7.01 -10.07 11.42
CA HIS A 102 -7.37 -8.66 11.37
C HIS A 102 -8.86 -8.45 11.70
N LEU A 103 -9.75 -9.25 11.10
CA LEU A 103 -11.19 -9.18 11.36
C LEU A 103 -11.53 -9.60 12.81
N GLU A 104 -10.86 -10.61 13.35
CA GLU A 104 -11.00 -11.01 14.75
C GLU A 104 -10.54 -9.91 15.71
N SER A 105 -9.41 -9.25 15.42
CA SER A 105 -8.96 -8.10 16.21
C SER A 105 -9.93 -6.92 16.15
N ALA A 106 -10.52 -6.66 14.98
CA ALA A 106 -11.53 -5.61 14.78
C ALA A 106 -12.89 -5.94 15.42
N ARG A 107 -13.17 -7.23 15.65
CA ARG A 107 -14.37 -7.70 16.37
C ARG A 107 -14.23 -7.49 17.88
N ASN A 108 -13.03 -7.68 18.41
CA ASN A 108 -12.75 -7.62 19.84
C ASN A 108 -12.51 -6.19 20.36
N SER A 109 -12.05 -5.28 19.50
CA SER A 109 -11.99 -3.85 19.85
C SER A 109 -13.37 -3.21 19.67
N THR A 110 -13.74 -2.32 20.58
CA THR A 110 -14.99 -1.53 20.60
C THR A 110 -15.06 -0.49 19.47
N GLN A 111 -14.62 -0.82 18.26
CA GLN A 111 -14.87 -0.10 17.00
C GLN A 111 -16.10 -0.67 16.26
N ILE A 112 -17.05 -1.22 17.02
CA ILE A 112 -18.23 -1.96 16.55
C ILE A 112 -19.09 -1.16 15.56
N LEU A 113 -19.01 0.18 15.57
CA LEU A 113 -19.74 1.04 14.63
C LEU A 113 -19.09 1.09 13.24
N GLU A 114 -17.76 1.16 13.15
CA GLU A 114 -17.05 1.16 11.87
C GLU A 114 -16.97 -0.24 11.27
N SER A 115 -16.77 -1.27 12.10
CA SER A 115 -16.66 -2.66 11.64
C SER A 115 -17.99 -3.25 11.15
N ALA A 116 -19.14 -2.79 11.66
CA ALA A 116 -20.45 -3.13 11.10
C ALA A 116 -20.64 -2.56 9.68
N GLU A 117 -20.14 -1.35 9.41
CA GLU A 117 -20.15 -0.77 8.07
C GLU A 117 -19.14 -1.45 7.14
N ILE A 118 -18.00 -1.90 7.70
CA ILE A 118 -17.06 -2.77 6.99
C ILE A 118 -17.74 -4.08 6.58
N LEU A 119 -18.42 -4.77 7.50
CA LEU A 119 -19.15 -6.01 7.23
C LEU A 119 -20.26 -5.83 6.19
N LYS A 120 -21.00 -4.72 6.22
CA LYS A 120 -22.02 -4.39 5.20
C LYS A 120 -21.45 -4.29 3.77
N SER A 121 -20.17 -3.96 3.63
CA SER A 121 -19.51 -3.75 2.34
C SER A 121 -18.77 -4.97 1.77
N ILE A 122 -18.55 -6.01 2.58
CA ILE A 122 -17.83 -7.20 2.13
C ILE A 122 -18.81 -8.09 1.33
N PRO A 123 -18.47 -8.52 0.11
CA PRO A 123 -19.27 -9.52 -0.60
C PRO A 123 -19.40 -10.78 0.25
N TYR A 124 -20.64 -11.24 0.47
CA TYR A 124 -20.88 -12.54 1.09
C TYR A 124 -21.49 -13.50 0.06
N ARG A 125 -21.21 -14.79 0.24
CA ARG A 125 -21.77 -15.86 -0.58
C ARG A 125 -23.05 -16.36 0.07
N THR A 126 -24.18 -16.33 -0.65
CA THR A 126 -25.43 -16.94 -0.17
C THR A 126 -25.31 -18.46 -0.22
N LYS A 127 -26.22 -19.17 0.47
CA LYS A 127 -26.27 -20.65 0.44
C LYS A 127 -26.46 -21.20 -0.99
N ASP A 128 -26.98 -20.38 -1.90
CA ASP A 128 -27.18 -20.69 -3.32
C ASP A 128 -25.91 -20.52 -4.17
N GLY A 129 -24.76 -20.28 -3.53
CA GLY A 129 -23.47 -20.11 -4.20
C GLY A 129 -23.26 -18.74 -4.87
N LYS A 130 -24.26 -17.85 -4.85
CA LYS A 130 -24.21 -16.50 -5.45
C LYS A 130 -23.46 -15.53 -4.54
N VAL A 131 -22.55 -14.75 -5.11
CA VAL A 131 -21.82 -13.68 -4.40
C VAL A 131 -22.62 -12.39 -4.54
N VAL A 132 -23.11 -11.83 -3.43
CA VAL A 132 -23.94 -10.63 -3.43
C VAL A 132 -23.14 -9.44 -2.86
N ARG A 133 -22.95 -8.38 -3.66
CA ARG A 133 -22.45 -7.07 -3.19
C ARG A 133 -23.61 -6.08 -3.17
N ARG A 134 -23.89 -5.47 -2.01
CA ARG A 134 -25.07 -4.60 -1.82
C ARG A 134 -24.98 -3.23 -2.53
N ASN A 135 -23.80 -2.80 -2.97
CA ASN A 135 -23.58 -1.45 -3.53
C ASN A 135 -23.36 -1.40 -5.05
N ASP A 136 -23.68 -2.45 -5.79
CA ASP A 136 -23.45 -2.46 -7.25
C ASP A 136 -24.67 -3.04 -7.99
N GLU A 137 -25.57 -2.14 -8.34
CA GLU A 137 -26.60 -2.35 -9.36
C GLU A 137 -26.01 -2.25 -10.78
N SER A 138 -24.68 -2.25 -10.97
CA SER A 138 -24.12 -1.92 -12.31
C SER A 138 -22.96 -2.77 -12.83
N ARG A 139 -22.25 -3.59 -12.04
CA ARG A 139 -21.13 -4.38 -12.58
C ARG A 139 -21.02 -5.78 -12.00
N TYR A 140 -21.61 -6.73 -12.71
CA TYR A 140 -21.24 -8.14 -12.63
C TYR A 140 -19.80 -8.30 -13.12
N PHE A 141 -18.88 -8.50 -12.19
CA PHE A 141 -17.55 -9.05 -12.48
C PHE A 141 -17.73 -10.57 -12.51
N GLU A 142 -17.82 -11.15 -13.70
CA GLU A 142 -17.74 -12.60 -13.87
C GLU A 142 -16.35 -13.06 -13.43
N LEU A 143 -16.29 -13.77 -12.30
CA LEU A 143 -15.07 -14.49 -11.94
C LEU A 143 -14.88 -15.63 -12.96
N PRO A 144 -13.66 -15.85 -13.47
CA PRO A 144 -13.39 -17.06 -14.22
C PRO A 144 -13.63 -18.28 -13.31
N PRO A 145 -14.22 -19.37 -13.83
CA PRO A 145 -14.44 -20.58 -13.07
C PRO A 145 -13.11 -21.19 -12.58
N PRO A 146 -13.13 -21.95 -11.47
CA PRO A 146 -11.96 -22.66 -10.94
C PRO A 146 -11.40 -23.72 -11.89
#